data_AF-A0A4R8SZQ9-F1
#
_entry.id   AF-A0A4R8SZQ9-F1
#
_cell.length_a   1.000
_cell.length_b   1.000
_cell.length_c   1.000
_cell.angle_alpha   90.00
_cell.angle_beta   90.00
_cell.angle_gamma   90.00
#
_symmetry.space_group_name_H-M   'P 1'
#
loop_
_entity.id
_entity.type
_entity.pdbx_description
1 polymer ?
#
loop_
_entity_poly.entity_id
_entity_poly.type
_entity_poly.pdbx_seq_one_letter_code
_entity_poly.pdbx_strand_id
1 'polypeptide(L)' 'MKYRLSKGDLALLGDIRGATETLTSRVEDMQAGWDGATERWQESERGLAVQEWLTQLEDQLREISDLTEEIENAEPEST' A
#
# COMPACT_ATOMS: atom_id res chain seq x y z
N MET A 1 7.39 -28.17 -9.97
CA MET A 1 7.41 -28.28 -8.49
C MET A 1 6.27 -27.40 -7.99
N LYS A 2 5.22 -27.97 -7.37
CA LYS A 2 4.05 -27.21 -6.94
C LYS A 2 4.49 -26.15 -5.91
N TYR A 3 4.41 -24.86 -6.24
CA TYR A 3 4.49 -23.81 -5.22
C TYR A 3 3.16 -23.83 -4.47
N ARG A 4 3.07 -24.66 -3.44
CA ARG A 4 1.95 -24.63 -2.51
C ARG A 4 2.43 -23.84 -1.31
N LEU A 5 1.82 -22.67 -1.10
CA LEU A 5 2.12 -21.82 0.06
C LEU A 5 1.99 -22.67 1.33
N SER A 6 3.01 -22.60 2.18
CA SER A 6 2.96 -23.19 3.49
C SER A 6 2.02 -22.39 4.40
N LYS A 7 1.64 -22.98 5.54
CA LYS A 7 0.90 -22.25 6.57
C LYS A 7 1.68 -21.02 7.07
N GLY A 8 3.01 -21.08 7.07
CA GLY A 8 3.87 -19.96 7.44
C GLY A 8 3.79 -18.82 6.43
N ASP A 9 3.82 -19.15 5.13
CA ASP A 9 3.74 -18.15 4.07
C ASP A 9 2.39 -17.42 4.09
N LEU A 10 1.29 -18.15 4.28
CA LEU A 10 -0.05 -17.56 4.42
C LEU A 10 -0.16 -16.63 5.64
N ALA A 11 0.47 -16.97 6.75
CA ALA A 11 0.51 -16.10 7.93
C ALA A 11 1.28 -14.79 7.64
N LEU A 12 2.43 -14.89 6.97
CA LEU A 12 3.22 -13.73 6.58
C LEU A 12 2.47 -12.82 5.59
N LEU A 13 1.75 -13.38 4.62
CA LEU A 13 0.90 -12.59 3.70
C LEU A 13 -0.23 -11.89 4.48
N GLY A 14 -0.82 -12.55 5.47
CA GLY A 14 -1.79 -11.92 6.38
C GLY A 14 -1.20 -10.74 7.17
N ASP A 15 0.01 -10.89 7.70
CA ASP A 15 0.72 -9.83 8.42
C ASP A 15 1.04 -8.64 7.50
N ILE A 16 1.48 -8.91 6.27
CA ILE A 16 1.74 -7.88 5.24
C ILE A 16 0.45 -7.13 4.91
N ARG A 17 -0.67 -7.83 4.74
CA ARG A 17 -1.98 -7.21 4.48
C ARG A 17 -2.39 -6.28 5.61
N GLY A 18 -2.34 -6.77 6.86
CA GLY A 18 -2.69 -5.95 8.02
C GLY A 18 -1.79 -4.71 8.20
N ALA A 19 -0.49 -4.85 7.90
CA ALA A 19 0.43 -3.72 7.90
C ALA A 19 0.11 -2.73 6.77
N THR A 20 -0.23 -3.23 5.57
CA THR A 20 -0.61 -2.41 4.41
C THR A 20 -1.89 -1.62 4.70
N GLU A 21 -2.94 -2.27 5.22
CA GLU A 21 -4.19 -1.59 5.63
C GLU A 21 -3.93 -0.49 6.68
N THR A 22 -3.08 -0.79 7.67
CA THR A 22 -2.70 0.18 8.70
C THR A 22 -1.99 1.38 8.08
N LEU A 23 -1.05 1.15 7.16
CA LEU A 23 -0.32 2.22 6.48
C LEU A 23 -1.22 3.03 5.55
N THR A 24 -2.14 2.40 4.82
CA THR A 24 -3.11 3.08 3.95
C THR A 24 -3.94 4.05 4.77
N SER A 25 -4.50 3.63 5.90
CA SER A 25 -5.25 4.52 6.79
C SER A 25 -4.41 5.71 7.29
N ARG A 26 -3.11 5.52 7.53
CA ARG A 26 -2.21 6.62 7.92
C ARG A 26 -1.93 7.58 6.77
N VAL A 27 -1.80 7.09 5.54
CA VAL A 27 -1.64 7.94 4.36
C VAL A 27 -2.91 8.75 4.12
N GLU A 28 -4.09 8.15 4.26
CA GLU A 28 -5.39 8.85 4.19
C GLU A 28 -5.49 9.96 5.26
N ASP A 29 -5.10 9.68 6.52
CA ASP A 29 -5.03 10.69 7.58
C ASP A 29 -4.11 11.87 7.20
N MET A 30 -2.96 11.58 6.57
CA MET A 30 -2.01 12.60 6.14
C MET A 30 -2.51 13.41 4.94
N GLN A 31 -3.19 12.77 3.98
CA GLN A 31 -3.84 13.44 2.86
C GLN A 31 -4.93 14.39 3.35
N ALA A 32 -5.78 13.96 4.29
CA ALA A 32 -6.77 14.83 4.92
C ALA A 32 -6.11 16.01 5.66
N GLY A 33 -4.97 15.77 6.31
CA GLY A 33 -4.16 16.83 6.92
C GLY A 33 -3.58 17.82 5.90
N TRP A 34 -3.16 17.33 4.72
CA TRP A 34 -2.72 18.16 3.62
C TRP A 34 -3.87 18.98 3.04
N ASP A 35 -5.05 18.39 2.83
CA ASP A 35 -6.26 19.06 2.34
C ASP A 35 -6.73 20.18 3.29
N GLY A 36 -6.52 19.99 4.59
CA GLY A 36 -6.82 20.99 5.63
C GLY A 36 -5.78 22.10 5.77
N ALA A 37 -4.66 22.04 5.05
CA ALA A 37 -3.63 23.08 5.09
C ALA A 37 -4.07 24.35 4.32
N THR A 38 -3.40 25.47 4.58
CA THR A 38 -3.68 26.71 3.83
C THR A 38 -3.31 26.56 2.35
N GLU A 39 -4.11 27.12 1.45
CA GLU A 39 -3.88 27.13 -0.01
C GLU A 39 -2.44 27.56 -0.36
N ARG A 40 -1.95 28.67 0.22
CA ARG A 40 -0.57 29.16 0.04
C ARG A 40 0.51 28.09 0.35
N TRP A 41 0.26 27.22 1.33
CA TRP A 41 1.20 26.17 1.69
C TRP A 41 1.10 24.99 0.73
N GLN A 42 -0.11 24.58 0.36
CA GLN A 42 -0.35 23.52 -0.63
C GLN A 42 0.31 23.86 -1.98
N GLU A 43 0.18 25.11 -2.43
CA GLU A 43 0.77 25.61 -3.68
C GLU A 43 2.28 25.87 -3.60
N SER A 44 2.89 25.76 -2.42
CA SER A 44 4.34 25.87 -2.30
C SER A 44 5.03 24.64 -2.89
N GLU A 45 6.29 24.79 -3.32
CA GLU A 45 7.12 23.67 -3.78
C GLU A 45 7.13 22.50 -2.78
N ARG A 46 7.15 22.83 -1.48
CA ARG A 46 7.09 21.83 -0.41
C ARG A 46 5.73 21.16 -0.29
N GLY A 47 4.63 21.92 -0.47
CA GLY A 47 3.28 21.38 -0.45
C GLY A 47 3.05 20.38 -1.59
N LEU A 48 3.50 20.74 -2.79
CA LEU A 48 3.45 19.87 -3.96
C LEU A 48 4.31 18.62 -3.78
N ALA A 49 5.54 18.75 -3.27
CA ALA A 49 6.40 17.59 -3.00
C ALA A 49 5.81 16.63 -1.96
N VAL A 50 5.13 17.15 -0.94
CA VAL A 50 4.41 16.31 0.04
C VAL A 50 3.21 15.61 -0.61
N GLN A 51 2.44 16.33 -1.44
CA GLN A 51 1.30 15.75 -2.15
C GLN A 51 1.75 14.60 -3.06
N GLU A 52 2.78 14.83 -3.87
CA GLU A 52 3.35 13.82 -4.76
C GLU A 52 3.85 12.60 -3.98
N TRP A 53 4.56 12.83 -2.87
CA TRP A 53 5.03 11.76 -2.00
C TRP A 53 3.87 10.94 -1.40
N LEU A 54 2.79 11.58 -0.96
CA LEU A 54 1.60 10.88 -0.44
C LEU A 54 0.91 10.05 -1.53
N THR A 55 0.82 10.55 -2.76
CA THR A 55 0.29 9.79 -3.91
C THR A 55 1.16 8.57 -4.21
N GLN A 56 2.49 8.73 -4.25
CA GLN A 56 3.40 7.62 -4.48
C GLN A 56 3.28 6.53 -3.40
N LEU A 57 3.09 6.91 -2.14
CA LEU A 57 2.87 5.95 -1.05
C LEU A 57 1.56 5.18 -1.24
N GLU A 58 0.47 5.84 -1.61
CA GLU A 58 -0.82 5.19 -1.85
C GLU A 58 -0.72 4.17 -2.99
N ASP A 59 -0.06 4.53 -4.09
CA ASP A 59 0.13 3.63 -5.24
C ASP A 59 0.98 2.41 -4.85
N GLN A 60 2.05 2.59 -4.08
CA GLN A 60 2.88 1.49 -3.59
C GLN A 60 2.12 0.55 -2.65
N LEU A 61 1.28 1.10 -1.76
CA LEU A 61 0.46 0.29 -0.85
C LEU A 61 -0.59 -0.51 -1.61
N ARG A 62 -1.19 0.08 -2.66
CA ARG A 62 -2.10 -0.64 -3.57
C ARG A 62 -1.39 -1.78 -4.27
N GLU A 63 -0.20 -1.53 -4.84
CA GLU A 63 0.61 -2.58 -5.50
C GLU A 63 0.96 -3.72 -4.53
N ILE A 64 1.35 -3.41 -3.29
CA ILE A 64 1.64 -4.44 -2.27
C ILE A 64 0.39 -5.28 -1.98
N SER A 65 -0.78 -4.64 -1.86
CA SER A 65 -2.05 -5.33 -1.63
C SER A 65 -2.37 -6.29 -2.79
N ASP A 66 -2.29 -5.79 -4.02
CA ASP A 66 -2.58 -6.54 -5.24
C ASP A 66 -1.63 -7.75 -5.39
N LEU A 67 -0.32 -7.55 -5.17
CA LEU A 67 0.66 -8.62 -5.23
C LEU A 67 0.46 -9.66 -4.12
N THR A 68 0.07 -9.23 -2.92
CA THR A 68 -0.24 -10.15 -1.81
C THR A 68 -1.44 -11.04 -2.14
N GLU A 69 -2.47 -10.47 -2.77
CA GLU A 69 -3.63 -11.20 -3.26
C GLU A 69 -3.28 -12.14 -4.43
N GLU A 70 -2.47 -11.69 -5.37
CA GLU A 70 -2.01 -12.51 -6.50
C GLU A 70 -1.23 -13.74 -6.01
N ILE A 71 -0.30 -13.55 -5.06
CA ILE A 71 0.49 -14.65 -4.48
C ILE A 71 -0.42 -15.66 -3.77
N GLU A 72 -1.41 -15.20 -3.00
CA GLU A 72 -2.34 -16.08 -2.29
C GLU A 72 -3.20 -16.92 -3.26
N ASN A 73 -3.59 -16.33 -4.39
CA ASN A 73 -4.48 -16.94 -5.37
C ASN A 73 -3.76 -17.61 -6.55
N ALA A 74 -2.42 -17.57 -6.60
CA ALA A 74 -1.64 -18.15 -7.68
C ALA A 74 -1.93 -19.66 -7.79
N GLU A 75 -2.58 -20.07 -8.88
CA GLU A 75 -2.75 -21.49 -9.18
C GLU A 75 -1.38 -22.13 -9.45
N PRO A 76 -1.16 -23.37 -8.99
CA PRO A 76 0.07 -24.08 -9.33
C PRO A 76 0.12 -24.31 -10.84
N GLU A 77 1.20 -23.88 -11.49
CA GLU A 77 1.43 -24.17 -12.92
C GLU A 77 1.24 -25.67 -13.19
N SER A 78 0.26 -25.97 -14.05
CA SER A 78 -0.07 -27.34 -14.45
C SER A 78 1.05 -27.89 -15.33
N THR A 79 2.03 -28.56 -14.72
CA THR A 79 3.06 -29.37 -15.40
C THR A 79 3.05 -30.81 -14.89
#